data_AF-A0AAW8FSP2-F1
#
_entry.id   AF-A0AAW8FSP2-F1
#
_cell.length_a   1.000
_cell.length_b   1.000
_cell.length_c   1.000
_cell.angle_alpha   90.00
_cell.angle_beta   90.00
_cell.angle_gamma   90.00
#
_symmetry.space_group_name_H-M   'P 1'
#
loop_
_entity.id
_entity.type
_entity.pdbx_description
1 polymer ?
#
loop_
_entity_poly.entity_id
_entity_poly.type
_entity_poly.pdbx_seq_one_letter_code
_entity_poly.pdbx_strand_id
1 'polypeptide(L)'
;MSSRLEAEQLYKVFGRRPGEAVERLREGADREGLRAEGTTAAVIDASFTVEPGQIFVVMGLSGSGKSTLLRMLNGLLEPTAGHVRFDGQDLTALTDRELRAVRAKKISMVFQHFALFPHRSVLENAAYGLAVQGVPKAERVERATEALELCGLKGWEKSWPDELSGGMQQRVGLARALATDADLLLMDESFSALDPLIRRDMQDQLLQLQQTLKKTIVFITHDLNEAMRLGDRIAVMRDGRIVQIGSAEDILVRPADDYVASFTKDVDRSRVLTASAVMDTDVRGDEADCGCAGDCETATPDTPFTELCAMSARSTHPVAVLDEHRKLVGVVPQQRLLGFLGDAEVAHA
;
A
#
# COMPACT_ATOMS: atom_id res chain seq x y z
N MET A 1 15.18 15.30 -1.52
CA MET A 1 14.94 14.03 -2.24
C MET A 1 13.66 14.23 -3.05
N SER A 2 13.63 13.81 -4.31
CA SER A 2 12.42 13.93 -5.16
C SER A 2 11.58 12.68 -4.97
N SER A 3 10.26 12.83 -4.79
CA SER A 3 9.33 11.72 -4.77
C SER A 3 9.34 10.95 -6.09
N ARG A 4 9.10 9.63 -6.05
CA ARG A 4 9.01 8.78 -7.25
C ARG A 4 7.73 9.05 -8.03
N LEU A 5 6.63 9.22 -7.31
CA LEU A 5 5.31 9.53 -7.86
C LEU A 5 4.67 10.64 -7.02
N GLU A 6 4.04 11.59 -7.71
CA GLU A 6 3.30 12.69 -7.09
C GLU A 6 1.93 12.80 -7.76
N ALA A 7 0.90 12.87 -6.94
CA ALA A 7 -0.45 13.27 -7.32
C ALA A 7 -0.73 14.64 -6.70
N GLU A 8 -1.10 15.61 -7.52
CA GLU A 8 -1.39 16.98 -7.07
C GLU A 8 -2.82 17.36 -7.48
N GLN A 9 -3.67 17.58 -6.48
CA GLN A 9 -5.05 18.06 -6.61
C GLN A 9 -5.83 17.30 -7.69
N LEU A 10 -5.75 15.96 -7.70
CA LEU A 10 -6.40 15.16 -8.72
C LEU A 10 -7.92 15.15 -8.54
N TYR A 11 -8.63 15.45 -9.62
CA TYR A 11 -10.06 15.26 -9.74
C TYR A 11 -10.38 14.35 -10.91
N LYS A 12 -11.37 13.47 -10.72
CA LYS A 12 -12.03 12.79 -11.82
C LYS A 12 -13.53 12.88 -11.68
N VAL A 13 -14.16 13.58 -12.62
CA VAL A 13 -15.61 13.71 -12.72
C VAL A 13 -16.10 13.13 -14.04
N PHE A 14 -17.12 12.29 -13.96
CA PHE A 14 -17.85 11.75 -15.10
C PHE A 14 -19.20 12.46 -15.23
N GLY A 15 -19.59 12.84 -16.45
CA GLY A 15 -20.85 13.55 -16.68
C GLY A 15 -20.74 14.50 -17.87
N ARG A 16 -21.78 15.31 -18.09
CA ARG A 16 -21.86 16.23 -19.24
C ARG A 16 -20.92 17.43 -19.12
N ARG A 17 -20.71 17.95 -17.91
CA ARG A 17 -19.93 19.18 -17.65
C ARG A 17 -18.93 18.96 -16.50
N PRO A 18 -17.90 18.12 -16.71
CA PRO A 18 -17.00 17.71 -15.63
C PRO A 18 -16.16 18.89 -15.09
N GLY A 19 -15.79 19.86 -15.93
CA GLY A 19 -15.04 21.06 -15.49
C GLY A 19 -15.84 21.95 -14.53
N GLU A 20 -17.10 22.28 -14.88
CA GLU A 20 -17.98 23.05 -13.98
C GLU A 20 -18.22 22.34 -12.64
N ALA A 21 -18.33 21.00 -12.68
CA ALA A 21 -18.47 20.21 -11.47
C ALA A 21 -17.20 20.24 -10.58
N VAL A 22 -16.00 20.34 -11.16
CA VAL A 22 -14.76 20.55 -10.39
C VAL A 22 -14.79 21.89 -9.67
N GLU A 23 -15.17 22.98 -10.35
CA GLU A 23 -15.25 24.30 -9.69
C GLU A 23 -16.27 24.28 -8.54
N ARG A 24 -17.45 23.69 -8.75
CA ARG A 24 -18.44 23.51 -7.68
C ARG A 24 -17.87 22.70 -6.50
N LEU A 25 -17.12 21.63 -6.77
CA LEU A 25 -16.48 20.83 -5.71
C LEU A 25 -15.42 21.62 -4.93
N ARG A 26 -14.68 22.54 -5.59
CA ARG A 26 -13.74 23.46 -4.92
C ARG A 26 -14.47 24.48 -4.05
N GLU A 27 -15.66 24.90 -4.46
CA GLU A 27 -16.55 25.79 -3.68
C GLU A 27 -17.28 25.07 -2.53
N GLY A 28 -17.04 23.77 -2.33
CA GLY A 28 -17.62 22.99 -1.23
C GLY A 28 -18.93 22.29 -1.57
N ALA A 29 -19.28 22.15 -2.86
CA ALA A 29 -20.44 21.36 -3.26
C ALA A 29 -20.30 19.90 -2.81
N ASP A 30 -21.44 19.31 -2.44
CA ASP A 30 -21.51 17.92 -2.04
C ASP A 30 -21.54 16.96 -3.24
N ARG A 31 -20.90 15.80 -3.06
CA ARG A 31 -20.82 14.74 -4.06
C ARG A 31 -22.16 14.11 -4.36
N GLU A 32 -23.02 13.91 -3.36
CA GLU A 32 -24.34 13.29 -3.55
C GLU A 32 -25.26 14.22 -4.35
N GLY A 33 -25.19 15.53 -4.07
CA GLY A 33 -25.87 16.55 -4.86
C GLY A 33 -25.52 16.49 -6.35
N LEU A 34 -24.22 16.44 -6.68
CA LEU A 34 -23.78 16.27 -8.07
C LEU A 34 -24.26 14.95 -8.69
N ARG A 35 -24.29 13.86 -7.92
CA ARG A 35 -24.75 12.56 -8.39
C ARG A 35 -26.23 12.57 -8.72
N ALA A 36 -27.06 13.26 -7.94
CA ALA A 36 -28.49 13.44 -8.22
C ALA A 36 -28.74 14.18 -9.54
N GLU A 37 -27.82 15.06 -9.93
CA GLU A 37 -27.83 15.77 -11.22
C GLU A 37 -27.24 14.94 -12.38
N GLY A 38 -26.87 13.68 -12.14
CA GLY A 38 -26.27 12.78 -13.12
C GLY A 38 -24.76 12.98 -13.34
N THR A 39 -24.06 13.61 -12.40
CA THR A 39 -22.62 13.84 -12.43
C THR A 39 -21.92 13.04 -11.33
N THR A 40 -21.02 12.13 -11.71
CA THR A 40 -20.31 11.26 -10.76
C THR A 40 -18.89 11.76 -10.54
N ALA A 41 -18.62 12.36 -9.38
CA ALA A 41 -17.27 12.65 -8.94
C ALA A 41 -16.65 11.39 -8.31
N ALA A 42 -15.68 10.80 -9.00
CA ALA A 42 -15.04 9.55 -8.62
C ALA A 42 -13.77 9.75 -7.79
N VAL A 43 -13.01 10.80 -8.07
CA VAL A 43 -11.86 11.25 -7.27
C VAL A 43 -11.98 12.75 -7.09
N ILE A 44 -11.74 13.25 -5.88
CA ILE A 44 -11.96 14.62 -5.47
C ILE A 44 -10.77 15.06 -4.62
N ASP A 45 -9.97 15.97 -5.17
CA ASP A 45 -8.84 16.60 -4.48
C ASP A 45 -7.84 15.61 -3.86
N ALA A 46 -7.42 14.60 -4.64
CA ALA A 46 -6.43 13.65 -4.16
C ALA A 46 -5.01 14.21 -4.37
N SER A 47 -4.31 14.47 -3.25
CA SER A 47 -2.93 14.94 -3.23
C SER A 47 -2.05 14.06 -2.33
N PHE A 48 -0.95 13.52 -2.87
CA PHE A 48 0.01 12.70 -2.12
C PHE A 48 1.31 12.48 -2.90
N THR A 49 2.37 12.10 -2.17
CA THR A 49 3.64 11.66 -2.73
C THR A 49 3.93 10.21 -2.33
N VAL A 50 4.64 9.50 -3.21
CA VAL A 50 5.19 8.16 -2.96
C VAL A 50 6.70 8.20 -3.14
N GLU A 51 7.41 7.76 -2.11
CA GLU A 51 8.87 7.77 -2.10
C GLU A 51 9.46 6.57 -2.86
N PRO A 52 10.69 6.68 -3.38
CA PRO A 52 11.36 5.55 -4.03
C PRO A 52 11.47 4.32 -3.11
N GLY A 53 11.08 3.16 -3.62
CA GLY A 53 11.13 1.89 -2.89
C GLY A 53 9.99 1.68 -1.90
N GLN A 54 9.10 2.66 -1.74
CA GLN A 54 7.96 2.59 -0.84
C GLN A 54 6.84 1.69 -1.39
N ILE A 55 6.19 0.95 -0.51
CA ILE A 55 4.86 0.36 -0.73
C ILE A 55 3.82 1.33 -0.18
N PHE A 56 3.15 2.04 -1.09
CA PHE A 56 2.06 2.96 -0.77
C PHE A 56 0.73 2.27 -1.02
N VAL A 57 -0.03 2.04 0.04
CA VAL A 57 -1.33 1.37 -0.04
C VAL A 57 -2.45 2.40 -0.13
N VAL A 58 -3.37 2.21 -1.07
CA VAL A 58 -4.62 2.96 -1.14
C VAL A 58 -5.77 2.02 -0.77
N MET A 59 -6.42 2.31 0.34
CA MET A 59 -7.50 1.47 0.87
C MET A 59 -8.84 2.19 0.94
N GLY A 60 -9.93 1.43 1.10
CA GLY A 60 -11.28 1.96 1.25
C GLY A 60 -12.33 1.03 0.62
N LEU A 61 -13.61 1.32 0.86
CA LEU A 61 -14.70 0.49 0.36
C LEU A 61 -14.81 0.49 -1.17
N SER A 62 -15.56 -0.47 -1.69
CA SER A 62 -15.98 -0.45 -3.09
C SER A 62 -16.69 0.88 -3.41
N GLY A 63 -16.37 1.48 -4.55
CA GLY A 63 -16.94 2.77 -4.97
C GLY A 63 -16.28 4.03 -4.38
N SER A 64 -15.24 3.91 -3.56
CA SER A 64 -14.53 5.07 -2.98
C SER A 64 -13.59 5.80 -3.95
N GLY A 65 -13.36 5.27 -5.16
CA GLY A 65 -12.55 5.91 -6.20
C GLY A 65 -11.15 5.34 -6.42
N LYS A 66 -10.73 4.32 -5.66
CA LYS A 66 -9.37 3.75 -5.69
C LYS A 66 -8.89 3.35 -7.09
N SER A 67 -9.61 2.46 -7.78
CA SER A 67 -9.19 2.01 -9.12
C SER A 67 -9.26 3.12 -10.16
N THR A 68 -10.09 4.15 -9.96
CA THR A 68 -10.10 5.36 -10.78
C THR A 68 -8.82 6.16 -10.56
N LEU A 69 -8.41 6.35 -9.30
CA LEU A 69 -7.14 6.98 -8.94
C LEU A 69 -5.95 6.25 -9.57
N LEU A 70 -5.86 4.94 -9.43
CA LEU A 70 -4.74 4.16 -10.00
C LEU A 70 -4.65 4.27 -11.52
N ARG A 71 -5.81 4.27 -12.22
CA ARG A 71 -5.85 4.48 -13.67
C ARG A 71 -5.39 5.89 -14.06
N MET A 72 -5.64 6.90 -13.24
CA MET A 72 -5.09 8.25 -13.44
C MET A 72 -3.58 8.27 -13.22
N LEU A 73 -3.07 7.62 -12.16
CA LEU A 73 -1.63 7.50 -11.92
C LEU A 73 -0.88 6.84 -13.08
N ASN A 74 -1.51 5.85 -13.74
CA ASN A 74 -0.95 5.20 -14.92
C ASN A 74 -1.13 6.03 -16.23
N GLY A 75 -1.95 7.08 -16.24
CA GLY A 75 -2.37 7.75 -17.46
C GLY A 75 -3.24 6.88 -18.39
N LEU A 76 -3.93 5.87 -17.85
CA LEU A 76 -5.00 5.16 -18.57
C LEU A 76 -6.30 5.95 -18.59
N LEU A 77 -6.47 6.84 -17.62
CA LEU A 77 -7.61 7.73 -17.51
C LEU A 77 -7.09 9.13 -17.26
N GLU A 78 -7.44 10.07 -18.13
CA GLU A 78 -7.06 11.47 -17.96
C GLU A 78 -7.79 12.09 -16.75
N PRO A 79 -7.10 12.79 -15.84
CA PRO A 79 -7.75 13.57 -14.79
C PRO A 79 -8.66 14.65 -15.39
N THR A 80 -9.74 15.00 -14.70
CA THR A 80 -10.53 16.19 -15.02
C THR A 80 -9.79 17.46 -14.62
N ALA A 81 -9.02 17.41 -13.53
CA ALA A 81 -8.12 18.47 -13.08
C ALA A 81 -6.99 17.85 -12.23
N GLY A 82 -5.91 18.61 -12.05
CA GLY A 82 -4.72 18.19 -11.29
C GLY A 82 -3.66 17.53 -12.17
N HIS A 83 -2.53 17.20 -11.53
CA HIS A 83 -1.33 16.70 -12.21
C HIS A 83 -0.84 15.38 -11.59
N VAL A 84 -0.26 14.54 -12.43
CA VAL A 84 0.46 13.32 -12.01
C VAL A 84 1.89 13.47 -12.48
N ARG A 85 2.86 13.45 -11.56
CA ARG A 85 4.28 13.48 -11.90
C ARG A 85 4.95 12.18 -11.53
N PHE A 86 5.82 11.69 -12.42
CA PHE A 86 6.66 10.52 -12.19
C PHE A 86 8.13 10.90 -12.41
N ASP A 87 8.97 10.73 -11.39
CA ASP A 87 10.36 11.22 -11.37
C ASP A 87 10.46 12.71 -11.81
N GLY A 88 9.51 13.53 -11.36
CA GLY A 88 9.41 14.97 -11.69
C GLY A 88 8.82 15.30 -13.07
N GLN A 89 8.62 14.30 -13.95
CA GLN A 89 7.98 14.50 -15.25
C GLN A 89 6.46 14.47 -15.12
N ASP A 90 5.78 15.56 -15.53
CA ASP A 90 4.32 15.61 -15.57
C ASP A 90 3.77 14.70 -16.68
N LEU A 91 3.11 13.62 -16.29
CA LEU A 91 2.49 12.63 -17.18
C LEU A 91 1.25 13.17 -17.87
N THR A 92 0.56 14.14 -17.26
CA THR A 92 -0.68 14.72 -17.80
C THR A 92 -0.43 15.67 -18.98
N ALA A 93 0.80 16.19 -19.08
CA ALA A 93 1.22 17.07 -20.17
C ALA A 93 1.86 16.32 -21.36
N LEU A 94 2.06 15.00 -21.24
CA LEU A 94 2.72 14.20 -22.29
C LEU A 94 1.80 13.93 -23.47
N THR A 95 2.39 13.87 -24.66
CA THR A 95 1.68 13.30 -25.81
C THR A 95 1.43 11.81 -25.61
N ASP A 96 0.42 11.26 -26.29
CA ASP A 96 0.12 9.82 -26.29
C ASP A 96 1.34 8.93 -26.57
N ARG A 97 2.25 9.39 -27.44
CA ARG A 97 3.46 8.65 -27.81
C ARG A 97 4.46 8.61 -26.66
N GLU A 98 4.67 9.74 -25.98
CA GLU A 98 5.58 9.85 -24.84
C GLU A 98 5.02 9.07 -23.64
N LEU A 99 3.72 9.21 -23.35
CA LEU A 99 3.06 8.46 -22.29
C LEU A 99 3.13 6.94 -22.52
N ARG A 100 2.96 6.47 -23.77
CA ARG A 100 3.20 5.06 -24.13
C ARG A 100 4.65 4.63 -23.87
N ALA A 101 5.64 5.48 -24.16
CA ALA A 101 7.04 5.15 -23.93
C ALA A 101 7.37 5.05 -22.43
N VAL A 102 6.83 5.95 -21.60
CA VAL A 102 6.94 5.91 -20.14
C VAL A 102 6.31 4.63 -19.61
N ARG A 103 5.05 4.34 -19.95
CA ARG A 103 4.38 3.10 -19.53
C ARG A 103 5.08 1.84 -20.00
N ALA A 104 5.64 1.85 -21.20
CA ALA A 104 6.33 0.66 -21.69
C ALA A 104 7.58 0.33 -20.87
N LYS A 105 8.28 1.33 -20.32
CA LYS A 105 9.63 1.15 -19.73
C LYS A 105 9.70 1.35 -18.22
N LYS A 106 8.79 2.14 -17.64
CA LYS A 106 8.92 2.69 -16.29
C LYS A 106 7.80 2.31 -15.35
N ILE A 107 6.60 2.05 -15.87
CA ILE A 107 5.41 1.77 -15.06
C ILE A 107 4.83 0.43 -15.51
N SER A 108 4.60 -0.47 -14.57
CA SER A 108 3.89 -1.71 -14.85
C SER A 108 2.63 -1.83 -14.02
N MET A 109 1.64 -2.53 -14.54
CA MET A 109 0.32 -2.67 -13.91
C MET A 109 -0.05 -4.13 -13.73
N VAL A 110 -0.52 -4.47 -12.54
CA VAL A 110 -1.10 -5.77 -12.17
C VAL A 110 -2.58 -5.56 -11.88
N PHE A 111 -3.44 -6.20 -12.68
CA PHE A 111 -4.88 -6.04 -12.59
C PHE A 111 -5.52 -7.02 -11.60
N GLN A 112 -6.73 -6.68 -11.14
CA GLN A 112 -7.55 -7.52 -10.25
C GLN A 112 -7.89 -8.87 -10.86
N HIS A 113 -8.30 -8.87 -12.14
CA HIS A 113 -8.41 -10.08 -12.94
C HIS A 113 -7.13 -10.23 -13.75
N PHE A 114 -6.55 -11.43 -13.75
CA PHE A 114 -5.20 -11.75 -14.23
C PHE A 114 -4.83 -11.13 -15.59
N ALA A 115 -5.83 -10.85 -16.43
CA ALA A 115 -5.71 -10.19 -17.72
C ALA A 115 -4.61 -10.83 -18.58
N LEU A 116 -4.49 -12.16 -18.47
CA LEU A 116 -3.59 -12.96 -19.26
C LEU A 116 -4.22 -13.16 -20.64
N PHE A 117 -3.38 -13.18 -21.67
CA PHE A 117 -3.81 -13.52 -23.01
C PHE A 117 -4.00 -15.03 -23.09
N PRO A 118 -5.24 -15.53 -23.31
CA PRO A 118 -5.53 -16.97 -23.29
C PRO A 118 -4.91 -17.70 -24.49
N HIS A 119 -4.62 -16.96 -25.56
CA HIS A 119 -4.00 -17.47 -26.79
C HIS A 119 -2.47 -17.31 -26.77
N ARG A 120 -1.86 -17.18 -25.60
CA ARG A 120 -0.41 -17.12 -25.40
C ARG A 120 0.00 -18.03 -24.27
N SER A 121 1.19 -18.63 -24.35
CA SER A 121 1.74 -19.40 -23.23
C SER A 121 2.06 -18.50 -22.03
N VAL A 122 2.36 -19.12 -20.89
CA VAL A 122 2.86 -18.44 -19.69
C VAL A 122 4.09 -17.59 -19.98
N LEU A 123 5.08 -18.15 -20.68
CA LEU A 123 6.29 -17.43 -21.09
C LEU A 123 5.98 -16.25 -22.00
N GLU A 124 5.08 -16.44 -22.96
CA GLU A 124 4.69 -15.38 -23.89
C GLU A 124 3.91 -14.25 -23.21
N ASN A 125 3.10 -14.58 -22.20
CA ASN A 125 2.45 -13.60 -21.34
C ASN A 125 3.48 -12.80 -20.55
N ALA A 126 4.44 -13.47 -19.90
CA ALA A 126 5.50 -12.82 -19.14
C ALA A 126 6.40 -11.93 -20.03
N ALA A 127 6.73 -12.40 -21.23
CA ALA A 127 7.58 -11.68 -22.19
C ALA A 127 6.87 -10.55 -22.97
N TYR A 128 5.55 -10.41 -22.83
CA TYR A 128 4.75 -9.51 -23.69
C TYR A 128 5.21 -8.05 -23.62
N GLY A 129 5.45 -7.52 -22.42
CA GLY A 129 5.88 -6.13 -22.24
C GLY A 129 7.20 -5.84 -22.96
N LEU A 130 8.16 -6.77 -22.86
CA LEU A 130 9.44 -6.68 -23.56
C LEU A 130 9.30 -6.77 -25.09
N ALA A 131 8.33 -7.56 -25.57
CA ALA A 131 8.02 -7.62 -26.99
C ALA A 131 7.50 -6.27 -27.53
N VAL A 132 6.65 -5.59 -26.76
CA VAL A 132 6.15 -4.25 -27.09
C VAL A 132 7.26 -3.20 -27.07
N GLN A 133 8.24 -3.35 -26.18
CA GLN A 133 9.45 -2.50 -26.14
C GLN A 133 10.41 -2.73 -27.32
N GLY A 134 10.23 -3.80 -28.11
CA GLY A 134 11.12 -4.14 -29.23
C GLY A 134 12.38 -4.91 -28.82
N VAL A 135 12.43 -5.49 -27.62
CA VAL A 135 13.57 -6.27 -27.12
C VAL A 135 13.78 -7.53 -27.98
N PRO A 136 15.03 -7.93 -28.32
CA PRO A 136 15.30 -9.14 -29.10
C PRO A 136 14.72 -10.42 -28.48
N LYS A 137 14.33 -11.40 -29.32
CA LYS A 137 13.65 -12.62 -28.84
C LYS A 137 14.43 -13.38 -27.76
N ALA A 138 15.75 -13.52 -27.91
CA ALA A 138 16.58 -14.25 -26.96
C ALA A 138 16.52 -13.61 -25.56
N GLU A 139 16.80 -12.30 -25.47
CA GLU A 139 16.75 -11.54 -24.22
C GLU A 139 15.34 -11.53 -23.60
N ARG A 140 14.29 -11.45 -24.41
CA ARG A 140 12.90 -11.55 -23.92
C ARG A 140 12.63 -12.87 -23.20
N VAL A 141 13.08 -13.98 -23.78
CA VAL A 141 12.86 -15.31 -23.22
C VAL A 141 13.65 -15.48 -21.94
N GLU A 142 14.90 -15.00 -21.90
CA GLU A 142 15.76 -15.04 -20.72
C GLU A 142 15.11 -14.28 -19.54
N ARG A 143 14.83 -12.99 -19.72
CA ARG A 143 14.23 -12.14 -18.67
C ARG A 143 12.85 -12.61 -18.22
N ALA A 144 12.03 -13.10 -19.15
CA ALA A 144 10.71 -13.64 -18.80
C ALA A 144 10.82 -14.94 -18.02
N THR A 145 11.78 -15.81 -18.37
CA THR A 145 12.05 -17.04 -17.60
C THR A 145 12.52 -16.70 -16.19
N GLU A 146 13.49 -15.78 -16.04
CA GLU A 146 13.95 -15.34 -14.72
C GLU A 146 12.81 -14.78 -13.87
N ALA A 147 11.96 -13.92 -14.45
CA ALA A 147 10.81 -13.38 -13.74
C ALA A 147 9.80 -14.47 -13.31
N LEU A 148 9.58 -15.49 -14.17
CA LEU A 148 8.74 -16.64 -13.82
C LEU A 148 9.36 -17.47 -12.69
N GLU A 149 10.68 -17.70 -12.71
CA GLU A 149 11.38 -18.40 -11.64
C GLU A 149 11.27 -17.65 -10.31
N LEU A 150 11.46 -16.33 -10.31
CA LEU A 150 11.27 -15.48 -9.12
C LEU A 150 9.85 -15.55 -8.56
N CYS A 151 8.84 -15.71 -9.43
CA CYS A 151 7.45 -15.91 -9.03
C CYS A 151 7.12 -17.38 -8.70
N GLY A 152 8.09 -18.30 -8.71
CA GLY A 152 7.89 -19.72 -8.39
C GLY A 152 7.12 -20.50 -9.45
N LEU A 153 7.26 -20.12 -10.72
CA LEU A 153 6.60 -20.75 -11.89
C LEU A 153 7.59 -21.48 -12.81
N LYS A 154 8.76 -21.85 -12.29
CA LYS A 154 9.74 -22.67 -13.01
C LYS A 154 9.10 -23.97 -13.52
N GLY A 155 9.28 -24.27 -14.80
CA GLY A 155 8.72 -25.46 -15.45
C GLY A 155 7.33 -25.28 -16.06
N TRP A 156 6.67 -24.13 -15.84
CA TRP A 156 5.34 -23.82 -16.37
C TRP A 156 5.38 -22.93 -17.62
N GLU A 157 6.56 -22.64 -18.17
CA GLU A 157 6.79 -21.65 -19.24
C GLU A 157 5.97 -21.96 -20.52
N LYS A 158 5.76 -23.25 -20.77
CA LYS A 158 5.05 -23.77 -21.95
C LYS A 158 3.55 -23.98 -21.74
N SER A 159 3.08 -23.87 -20.50
CA SER A 159 1.66 -24.04 -20.18
C SER A 159 0.82 -22.87 -20.68
N TRP A 160 -0.48 -23.10 -20.75
CA TRP A 160 -1.49 -22.12 -21.11
C TRP A 160 -2.21 -21.61 -19.86
N PRO A 161 -2.76 -20.38 -19.86
CA PRO A 161 -3.41 -19.81 -18.67
C PRO A 161 -4.55 -20.65 -18.08
N ASP A 162 -5.30 -21.37 -18.91
CA ASP A 162 -6.39 -22.26 -18.51
C ASP A 162 -5.93 -23.57 -17.86
N GLU A 163 -4.64 -23.92 -18.00
CA GLU A 163 -4.01 -25.05 -17.30
C GLU A 163 -3.52 -24.67 -15.89
N LEU A 164 -3.66 -23.41 -15.48
CA LEU A 164 -3.15 -22.87 -14.22
C LEU A 164 -4.26 -22.61 -13.20
N SER A 165 -3.93 -22.79 -11.92
CA SER A 165 -4.77 -22.30 -10.82
C SER A 165 -4.82 -20.76 -10.79
N GLY A 166 -5.82 -20.17 -10.15
CA GLY A 166 -5.94 -18.71 -10.03
C GLY A 166 -4.72 -18.04 -9.40
N GLY A 167 -4.14 -18.66 -8.36
CA GLY A 167 -2.89 -18.18 -7.75
C GLY A 167 -1.71 -18.19 -8.71
N MET A 168 -1.60 -19.24 -9.53
CA MET A 168 -0.56 -19.32 -10.56
C MET A 168 -0.77 -18.28 -11.66
N GLN A 169 -2.01 -18.05 -12.09
CA GLN A 169 -2.32 -16.98 -13.06
C GLN A 169 -1.94 -15.59 -12.52
N GLN A 170 -2.14 -15.34 -11.23
CA GLN A 170 -1.68 -14.11 -10.58
C GLN A 170 -0.15 -13.97 -10.60
N ARG A 171 0.57 -15.06 -10.32
CA ARG A 171 2.04 -15.12 -10.40
C ARG A 171 2.54 -14.84 -11.81
N VAL A 172 1.83 -15.30 -12.85
CA VAL A 172 2.17 -14.94 -14.25
C VAL A 172 1.98 -13.44 -14.48
N GLY A 173 0.88 -12.86 -13.97
CA GLY A 173 0.62 -11.42 -14.06
C GLY A 173 1.71 -10.58 -13.37
N LEU A 174 2.19 -11.03 -12.20
CA LEU A 174 3.31 -10.42 -11.48
C LEU A 174 4.63 -10.60 -12.24
N ALA A 175 4.93 -11.80 -12.73
CA ALA A 175 6.12 -12.08 -13.54
C ALA A 175 6.16 -11.21 -14.80
N ARG A 176 5.03 -11.03 -15.48
CA ARG A 176 4.89 -10.10 -16.62
C ARG A 176 5.26 -8.67 -16.24
N ALA A 177 4.86 -8.23 -15.05
CA ALA A 177 5.20 -6.90 -14.58
C ALA A 177 6.69 -6.77 -14.27
N LEU A 178 7.28 -7.76 -13.59
CA LEU A 178 8.68 -7.79 -13.20
C LEU A 178 9.64 -7.95 -14.39
N ALA A 179 9.28 -8.73 -15.41
CA ALA A 179 10.13 -8.97 -16.58
C ALA A 179 10.54 -7.67 -17.28
N THR A 180 9.67 -6.66 -17.26
CA THR A 180 9.95 -5.34 -17.86
C THR A 180 10.95 -4.47 -17.08
N ASP A 181 11.30 -4.88 -15.86
CA ASP A 181 12.16 -4.14 -14.92
C ASP A 181 11.66 -2.71 -14.61
N ALA A 182 10.34 -2.51 -14.62
CA ALA A 182 9.71 -1.22 -14.35
C ALA A 182 10.10 -0.67 -12.96
N ASP A 183 10.13 0.64 -12.84
CA ASP A 183 10.49 1.40 -11.64
C ASP A 183 9.31 1.51 -10.65
N LEU A 184 8.08 1.52 -11.17
CA LEU A 184 6.82 1.63 -10.45
C LEU A 184 5.89 0.47 -10.81
N LEU A 185 5.35 -0.20 -9.79
CA LEU A 185 4.32 -1.23 -9.91
C LEU A 185 2.99 -0.69 -9.38
N LEU A 186 1.97 -0.69 -10.23
CA LEU A 186 0.60 -0.30 -9.89
C LEU A 186 -0.26 -1.56 -9.77
N MET A 187 -0.81 -1.84 -8.61
CA MET A 187 -1.54 -3.09 -8.33
C MET A 187 -2.98 -2.79 -7.91
N ASP A 188 -3.96 -3.27 -8.67
CA ASP A 188 -5.40 -3.02 -8.45
C ASP A 188 -6.07 -4.25 -7.85
N GLU A 189 -6.28 -4.31 -6.52
CA GLU A 189 -6.94 -5.41 -5.79
C GLU A 189 -6.45 -6.82 -6.20
N SER A 190 -5.15 -6.93 -6.48
CA SER A 190 -4.55 -8.09 -7.16
C SER A 190 -4.59 -9.39 -6.36
N PHE A 191 -4.92 -9.35 -5.07
CA PHE A 191 -5.01 -10.52 -4.20
C PHE A 191 -6.42 -10.81 -3.68
N SER A 192 -7.40 -9.96 -4.04
CA SER A 192 -8.79 -10.04 -3.55
C SER A 192 -9.49 -11.34 -3.94
N ALA A 193 -9.22 -11.86 -5.15
CA ALA A 193 -9.86 -13.06 -5.69
C ALA A 193 -9.21 -14.37 -5.24
N LEU A 194 -8.20 -14.32 -4.37
CA LEU A 194 -7.43 -15.50 -3.94
C LEU A 194 -7.91 -16.03 -2.59
N ASP A 195 -7.85 -17.36 -2.44
CA ASP A 195 -8.06 -18.05 -1.16
C ASP A 195 -7.05 -17.56 -0.11
N PRO A 196 -7.39 -17.57 1.20
CA PRO A 196 -6.56 -16.98 2.25
C PRO A 196 -5.11 -17.47 2.31
N LEU A 197 -4.86 -18.76 2.07
CA LEU A 197 -3.50 -19.33 2.08
C LEU A 197 -2.68 -18.81 0.90
N ILE A 198 -3.24 -18.87 -0.30
CA ILE A 198 -2.58 -18.39 -1.52
C ILE A 198 -2.35 -16.88 -1.44
N ARG A 199 -3.32 -16.13 -0.92
CA ARG A 199 -3.19 -14.69 -0.66
C ARG A 199 -1.98 -14.40 0.23
N ARG A 200 -1.86 -15.12 1.35
CA ARG A 200 -0.74 -14.96 2.28
C ARG A 200 0.61 -15.23 1.61
N ASP A 201 0.71 -16.32 0.86
CA ASP A 201 1.92 -16.69 0.13
C ASP A 201 2.30 -15.62 -0.91
N MET A 202 1.32 -15.08 -1.64
CA MET A 202 1.54 -14.02 -2.63
C MET A 202 2.02 -12.72 -1.99
N GLN A 203 1.48 -12.36 -0.83
CA GLN A 203 1.91 -11.20 -0.07
C GLN A 203 3.37 -11.37 0.42
N ASP A 204 3.74 -12.55 0.92
CA ASP A 204 5.12 -12.86 1.33
C ASP A 204 6.10 -12.75 0.15
N GLN A 205 5.69 -13.27 -1.01
CA GLN A 205 6.47 -13.12 -2.24
C GLN A 205 6.64 -11.65 -2.65
N LEU A 206 5.58 -10.84 -2.56
CA LEU A 206 5.65 -9.42 -2.89
C LEU A 206 6.63 -8.68 -1.98
N LEU A 207 6.60 -8.95 -0.67
CA LEU A 207 7.52 -8.37 0.31
C LEU A 207 8.97 -8.78 0.01
N GLN A 208 9.22 -10.05 -0.27
CA GLN A 208 10.56 -10.54 -0.62
C GLN A 208 11.09 -9.89 -1.91
N LEU A 209 10.22 -9.73 -2.92
CA LEU A 209 10.55 -9.06 -4.17
C LEU A 209 10.84 -7.57 -3.96
N GLN A 210 10.04 -6.88 -3.14
CA GLN A 210 10.30 -5.48 -2.81
C GLN A 210 11.62 -5.33 -2.05
N GLN A 211 11.94 -6.22 -1.12
CA GLN A 211 13.21 -6.18 -0.38
C GLN A 211 14.42 -6.36 -1.31
N THR A 212 14.29 -7.21 -2.32
CA THR A 212 15.38 -7.54 -3.26
C THR A 212 15.52 -6.48 -4.36
N LEU A 213 14.40 -6.05 -4.96
CA LEU A 213 14.39 -5.21 -6.16
C LEU A 213 14.19 -3.72 -5.85
N LYS A 214 13.77 -3.38 -4.62
CA LYS A 214 13.50 -2.01 -4.16
C LYS A 214 12.63 -1.18 -5.12
N LYS A 215 11.66 -1.85 -5.77
CA LYS A 215 10.70 -1.21 -6.65
C LYS A 215 9.68 -0.42 -5.84
N THR A 216 9.17 0.67 -6.42
CA THR A 216 8.11 1.46 -5.81
C THR A 216 6.77 0.83 -6.15
N ILE A 217 5.87 0.67 -5.18
CA ILE A 217 4.61 -0.03 -5.36
C ILE A 217 3.46 0.86 -4.90
N VAL A 218 2.45 1.05 -5.75
CA VAL A 218 1.14 1.58 -5.35
C VAL A 218 0.16 0.43 -5.37
N PHE A 219 -0.35 0.06 -4.20
CA PHE A 219 -1.17 -1.13 -4.02
C PHE A 219 -2.57 -0.77 -3.55
N ILE A 220 -3.60 -1.22 -4.27
CA ILE A 220 -5.00 -1.02 -3.88
C ILE A 220 -5.54 -2.26 -3.19
N THR A 221 -6.20 -2.06 -2.06
CA THR A 221 -6.99 -3.09 -1.40
C THR A 221 -8.24 -2.52 -0.72
N HIS A 222 -9.15 -3.41 -0.34
CA HIS A 222 -10.23 -3.10 0.58
C HIS A 222 -10.04 -3.78 1.95
N ASP A 223 -9.01 -4.61 2.10
CA ASP A 223 -8.69 -5.36 3.33
C ASP A 223 -7.65 -4.59 4.15
N LEU A 224 -8.01 -4.21 5.39
CA LEU A 224 -7.11 -3.49 6.27
C LEU A 224 -5.92 -4.36 6.71
N ASN A 225 -6.10 -5.66 6.93
CA ASN A 225 -5.00 -6.54 7.33
C ASN A 225 -3.92 -6.61 6.24
N GLU A 226 -4.34 -6.58 4.98
CA GLU A 226 -3.43 -6.53 3.84
C GLU A 226 -2.70 -5.19 3.76
N ALA A 227 -3.41 -4.08 3.97
CA ALA A 227 -2.82 -2.75 4.00
C ALA A 227 -1.77 -2.62 5.11
N MET A 228 -2.07 -3.13 6.31
CA MET A 228 -1.17 -3.12 7.47
C MET A 228 0.05 -4.02 7.27
N ARG A 229 -0.12 -5.16 6.60
CA ARG A 229 0.97 -6.10 6.36
C ARG A 229 1.94 -5.64 5.28
N LEU A 230 1.44 -5.00 4.23
CA LEU A 230 2.22 -4.65 3.05
C LEU A 230 2.70 -3.18 3.04
N GLY A 231 1.90 -2.26 3.58
CA GLY A 231 2.08 -0.84 3.34
C GLY A 231 3.05 -0.16 4.31
N ASP A 232 4.02 0.56 3.77
CA ASP A 232 4.82 1.51 4.55
C ASP A 232 4.00 2.76 4.88
N ARG A 233 3.14 3.19 3.95
CA ARG A 233 2.19 4.29 4.10
C ARG A 233 0.85 3.90 3.51
N ILE A 234 -0.22 4.29 4.20
CA ILE A 234 -1.59 3.94 3.85
C ILE A 234 -2.39 5.22 3.65
N ALA A 235 -3.06 5.32 2.51
CA ALA A 235 -4.06 6.33 2.21
C ALA A 235 -5.45 5.70 2.29
N VAL A 236 -6.28 6.18 3.21
CA VAL A 236 -7.68 5.76 3.32
C VAL A 236 -8.55 6.66 2.46
N MET A 237 -9.32 6.07 1.55
CA MET A 237 -10.23 6.78 0.65
C MET A 237 -11.69 6.53 1.00
N ARG A 238 -12.44 7.62 1.10
CA ARG A 238 -13.90 7.62 1.25
C ARG A 238 -14.50 8.62 0.28
N ASP A 239 -15.55 8.18 -0.42
CA ASP A 239 -16.34 9.05 -1.27
C ASP A 239 -15.55 9.91 -2.27
N GLY A 240 -14.50 9.33 -2.87
CA GLY A 240 -13.61 10.00 -3.82
C GLY A 240 -12.51 10.84 -3.20
N ARG A 241 -12.54 11.07 -1.87
CA ARG A 241 -11.55 11.86 -1.14
C ARG A 241 -10.59 10.94 -0.39
N ILE A 242 -9.36 11.40 -0.22
CA ILE A 242 -8.44 10.80 0.77
C ILE A 242 -8.80 11.42 2.12
N VAL A 243 -9.19 10.60 3.10
CA VAL A 243 -9.58 11.04 4.43
C VAL A 243 -8.42 11.04 5.43
N GLN A 244 -7.45 10.13 5.24
CA GLN A 244 -6.26 10.06 6.08
C GLN A 244 -5.10 9.44 5.29
N ILE A 245 -3.89 9.94 5.51
CA ILE A 245 -2.63 9.31 5.08
C ILE A 245 -1.74 9.18 6.30
N GLY A 246 -1.21 7.99 6.56
CA GLY A 246 -0.32 7.75 7.70
C GLY A 246 0.42 6.43 7.61
N SER A 247 1.23 6.13 8.62
CA SER A 247 1.76 4.78 8.83
C SER A 247 0.64 3.83 9.22
N ALA A 248 0.91 2.52 9.17
CA ALA A 248 0.03 1.50 9.73
C ALA A 248 -0.40 1.81 11.18
N GLU A 249 0.56 2.24 12.00
CA GLU A 249 0.33 2.62 13.40
C GLU A 249 -0.53 3.88 13.53
N ASP A 250 -0.30 4.91 12.72
CA ASP A 250 -1.08 6.15 12.74
C ASP A 250 -2.56 5.88 12.49
N ILE A 251 -2.86 5.03 11.49
CA ILE A 251 -4.24 4.66 11.15
C ILE A 251 -4.91 3.91 12.31
N LEU A 252 -4.20 3.04 13.01
CA LEU A 252 -4.74 2.23 14.11
C LEU A 252 -4.92 2.99 15.42
N VAL A 253 -3.95 3.82 15.78
CA VAL A 253 -3.90 4.49 17.09
C VAL A 253 -4.62 5.84 17.04
N ARG A 254 -4.57 6.53 15.89
CA ARG A 254 -5.11 7.88 15.71
C ARG A 254 -5.96 7.96 14.43
N PRO A 255 -7.09 7.22 14.36
CA PRO A 255 -8.00 7.35 13.23
C PRO A 255 -8.55 8.78 13.14
N ALA A 256 -8.59 9.33 11.93
CA ALA A 256 -9.00 10.73 11.70
C ALA A 256 -10.50 10.96 11.93
N ASP A 257 -11.33 9.94 11.69
CA ASP A 257 -12.78 9.98 11.90
C ASP A 257 -13.35 8.59 12.22
N ASP A 258 -14.65 8.54 12.52
CA ASP A 258 -15.39 7.30 12.80
C ASP A 258 -15.35 6.30 11.64
N TYR A 259 -15.20 6.79 10.41
CA TYR A 259 -15.10 5.93 9.24
C TYR A 259 -13.77 5.18 9.25
N VAL A 260 -12.64 5.87 9.46
CA VAL A 260 -11.34 5.21 9.59
C VAL A 260 -11.35 4.27 10.79
N ALA A 261 -11.86 4.72 11.94
CA ALA A 261 -11.97 3.89 13.16
C ALA A 261 -12.82 2.63 12.96
N SER A 262 -13.78 2.65 12.03
CA SER A 262 -14.59 1.47 11.73
C SER A 262 -13.81 0.35 11.05
N PHE A 263 -12.77 0.66 10.26
CA PHE A 263 -11.91 -0.36 9.63
C PHE A 263 -10.99 -1.03 10.64
N THR A 264 -10.55 -0.29 11.66
CA THR A 264 -9.52 -0.75 12.61
C THR A 264 -10.05 -1.72 13.65
N LYS A 265 -11.37 -1.86 13.79
CA LYS A 265 -12.02 -2.69 14.83
C LYS A 265 -11.66 -4.18 14.75
N ASP A 266 -11.56 -4.71 13.54
CA ASP A 266 -11.33 -6.15 13.33
C ASP A 266 -9.85 -6.49 13.07
N VAL A 267 -8.94 -5.55 13.35
CA VAL A 267 -7.50 -5.76 13.14
C VAL A 267 -6.82 -6.20 14.42
N ASP A 268 -6.02 -7.26 14.30
CA ASP A 268 -5.12 -7.71 15.34
C ASP A 268 -3.98 -6.69 15.54
N ARG A 269 -4.21 -5.73 16.44
CA ARG A 269 -3.27 -4.66 16.78
C ARG A 269 -1.91 -5.18 17.25
N SER A 270 -1.86 -6.38 17.83
CA SER A 270 -0.62 -6.98 18.35
C SER A 270 0.44 -7.23 17.28
N ARG A 271 0.02 -7.31 16.01
CA ARG A 271 0.92 -7.57 14.87
C ARG A 271 1.52 -6.31 14.25
N VAL A 272 0.95 -5.15 14.56
CA VAL A 272 1.30 -3.89 13.90
C VAL A 272 1.97 -2.92 14.85
N LEU A 273 1.55 -2.90 16.12
CA LEU A 273 2.05 -1.93 17.09
C LEU A 273 3.50 -2.21 17.50
N THR A 274 4.27 -1.13 17.64
CA THR A 274 5.60 -1.11 18.27
C THR A 274 5.55 -0.42 19.64
N ALA A 275 6.68 -0.43 20.35
CA ALA A 275 6.83 0.27 21.62
C ALA A 275 6.54 1.76 21.51
N SER A 276 6.97 2.38 20.41
CA SER A 276 6.74 3.80 20.16
C SER A 276 5.25 4.17 20.09
N ALA A 277 4.42 3.26 19.58
CA ALA A 277 2.99 3.47 19.42
C ALA A 277 2.21 3.31 20.74
N VAL A 278 2.71 2.48 21.66
CA VAL A 278 2.01 2.14 22.91
C VAL A 278 2.62 2.76 24.15
N MET A 279 3.84 3.31 24.08
CA MET A 279 4.50 3.90 25.23
C MET A 279 3.78 5.14 25.75
N ASP A 280 3.93 5.35 27.05
CA ASP A 280 3.61 6.59 27.72
C ASP A 280 4.85 7.49 27.72
N THR A 281 4.72 8.70 27.18
CA THR A 281 5.81 9.68 27.11
C THR A 281 5.81 10.64 28.29
N ASP A 282 4.71 10.70 29.04
CA ASP A 282 4.54 11.61 30.17
C ASP A 282 5.11 10.98 31.45
N VAL A 283 5.04 9.65 31.55
CA VAL A 283 5.67 8.89 32.62
C VAL A 283 7.18 8.79 32.38
N ARG A 284 7.95 9.60 33.13
CA ARG A 284 9.40 9.43 33.27
C ARG A 284 9.65 8.53 34.48
N GLY A 285 9.93 7.25 34.25
CA GLY A 285 10.36 6.38 35.34
C GLY A 285 11.63 6.95 35.98
N ASP A 286 11.61 7.17 37.29
CA ASP A 286 12.84 7.41 38.04
C ASP A 286 13.57 6.06 38.19
N GLU A 287 14.87 6.02 37.84
CA GLU A 287 15.74 4.86 38.08
C GLU A 287 15.72 4.39 39.55
N ALA A 288 15.23 5.23 40.47
CA ALA A 288 15.19 5.01 41.91
C ALA A 288 14.06 4.09 42.41
N ASP A 289 13.00 3.83 41.63
CA ASP A 289 11.86 3.00 42.06
C ASP A 289 11.94 1.53 41.61
N CYS A 290 12.90 1.17 40.76
CA CYS A 290 13.13 -0.23 40.43
C CYS A 290 14.08 -0.86 41.47
N GLY A 291 13.54 -1.67 42.37
CA GLY A 291 14.33 -2.50 43.31
C GLY A 291 15.13 -3.63 42.64
N CYS A 292 15.33 -3.54 41.32
CA CYS A 292 16.01 -4.52 40.50
C CYS A 292 17.50 -4.12 40.40
N ALA A 293 18.40 -5.06 40.68
CA ALA A 293 19.84 -4.82 40.76
C ALA A 293 20.51 -4.70 39.37
N GLY A 294 19.97 -3.86 38.48
CA GLY A 294 20.57 -3.51 37.18
C GLY A 294 20.14 -4.35 35.97
N ASP A 295 19.26 -5.34 36.13
CA ASP A 295 18.77 -6.21 35.05
C ASP A 295 17.33 -5.86 34.60
N CYS A 296 17.02 -4.58 34.40
CA CYS A 296 15.73 -4.20 33.80
C CYS A 296 15.70 -4.62 32.32
N GLU A 297 14.64 -5.31 31.90
CA GLU A 297 14.37 -5.44 30.48
C GLU A 297 14.04 -4.05 29.90
N THR A 298 14.75 -3.70 28.83
CA THR A 298 14.57 -2.44 28.10
C THR A 298 14.20 -2.76 26.66
N ALA A 299 13.35 -1.92 26.09
CA ALA A 299 12.90 -2.01 24.70
C ALA A 299 13.44 -0.83 23.90
N THR A 300 13.45 -0.99 22.59
CA THR A 300 13.66 0.10 21.62
C THR A 300 12.31 0.59 21.10
N PRO A 301 12.20 1.79 20.50
CA PRO A 301 10.95 2.29 19.93
C PRO A 301 10.32 1.33 18.91
N ASP A 302 11.15 0.58 18.17
CA ASP A 302 10.73 -0.37 17.15
C ASP A 302 10.42 -1.76 17.69
N THR A 303 10.55 -2.00 19.00
CA THR A 303 10.30 -3.31 19.60
C THR A 303 8.84 -3.71 19.40
N PRO A 304 8.56 -4.90 18.81
CA PRO A 304 7.20 -5.34 18.52
C PRO A 304 6.33 -5.52 19.78
N PHE A 305 5.04 -5.24 19.66
CA PHE A 305 4.08 -5.38 20.76
C PHE A 305 4.06 -6.76 21.42
N THR A 306 4.17 -7.84 20.63
CA THR A 306 4.22 -9.22 21.17
C THR A 306 5.44 -9.44 22.06
N GLU A 307 6.58 -8.82 21.70
CA GLU A 307 7.79 -8.86 22.52
C GLU A 307 7.60 -8.04 23.79
N LEU A 308 6.98 -6.85 23.72
CA LEU A 308 6.63 -6.05 24.90
C LEU A 308 5.71 -6.78 25.86
N CYS A 309 4.72 -7.53 25.37
CA CYS A 309 3.90 -8.40 26.20
C CYS A 309 4.72 -9.47 26.91
N ALA A 310 5.66 -10.10 26.19
CA ALA A 310 6.56 -11.10 26.78
C ALA A 310 7.49 -10.48 27.84
N MET A 311 8.01 -9.29 27.58
CA MET A 311 8.86 -8.53 28.51
C MET A 311 8.06 -8.13 29.77
N SER A 312 6.87 -7.54 29.58
CA SER A 312 5.99 -7.13 30.66
C SER A 312 5.40 -8.31 31.45
N ALA A 313 5.37 -9.53 30.89
CA ALA A 313 4.96 -10.71 31.63
C ALA A 313 6.05 -11.22 32.60
N ARG A 314 7.33 -10.89 32.33
CA ARG A 314 8.48 -11.24 33.18
C ARG A 314 8.84 -10.14 34.17
N SER A 315 8.40 -8.91 33.92
CA SER A 315 8.64 -7.74 34.77
C SER A 315 7.39 -7.37 35.58
N THR A 316 7.59 -6.97 36.84
CA THR A 316 6.54 -6.36 37.67
C THR A 316 6.44 -4.84 37.51
N HIS A 317 7.37 -4.24 36.75
CA HIS A 317 7.47 -2.80 36.52
C HIS A 317 7.27 -2.48 35.02
N PRO A 318 6.89 -1.23 34.68
CA PRO A 318 6.81 -0.80 33.28
C PRO A 318 8.10 -1.05 32.50
N VAL A 319 7.98 -1.45 31.23
CA VAL A 319 9.15 -1.66 30.35
C VAL A 319 9.66 -0.29 29.89
N ALA A 320 10.93 0.01 30.15
CA ALA A 320 11.54 1.26 29.70
C ALA A 320 11.90 1.19 28.21
N VAL A 321 11.53 2.23 27.46
CA VAL A 321 11.85 2.37 26.04
C VAL A 321 13.01 3.35 25.88
N LEU A 322 14.12 2.89 25.31
CA LEU A 322 15.35 3.67 25.14
C LEU A 322 15.62 3.92 23.66
N ASP A 323 16.08 5.13 23.32
CA ASP A 323 16.59 5.44 21.97
C ASP A 323 17.96 4.80 21.70
N GLU A 324 18.48 5.01 20.48
CA GLU A 324 19.81 4.54 20.05
C GLU A 324 20.97 5.06 20.93
N HIS A 325 20.76 6.17 21.65
CA HIS A 325 21.72 6.76 22.57
C HIS A 325 21.51 6.30 24.02
N ARG A 326 20.67 5.28 24.24
CA ARG A 326 20.28 4.74 25.55
C ARG A 326 19.57 5.76 26.43
N LYS A 327 18.93 6.78 25.85
CA LYS A 327 18.13 7.75 26.59
C LYS A 327 16.68 7.28 26.68
N LEU A 328 16.08 7.41 27.87
CA LEU A 328 14.67 7.11 28.08
C LEU A 328 13.78 8.03 27.24
N VAL A 329 12.99 7.44 26.35
CA VAL A 329 12.01 8.13 25.50
C VAL A 329 10.56 7.88 25.92
N GLY A 330 10.31 6.81 26.67
CA GLY A 330 9.00 6.51 27.25
C GLY A 330 9.04 5.23 28.07
N VAL A 331 7.90 4.89 28.68
CA VAL A 331 7.71 3.61 29.39
C VAL A 331 6.43 2.93 28.94
N VAL A 332 6.38 1.62 29.02
CA VAL A 332 5.20 0.83 28.65
C VAL A 332 4.64 0.13 29.90
N PRO A 333 3.61 0.69 30.56
CA PRO A 333 2.95 0.03 31.66
C PRO A 333 2.13 -1.18 31.19
N GLN A 334 2.06 -2.23 32.02
CA GLN A 334 1.29 -3.44 31.71
C GLN A 334 -0.20 -3.14 31.43
N GLN A 335 -0.80 -2.21 32.17
CA GLN A 335 -2.19 -1.78 31.97
C GLN A 335 -2.44 -1.22 30.57
N ARG A 336 -1.45 -0.53 30.00
CA ARG A 336 -1.53 0.06 28.67
C ARG A 336 -1.52 -1.02 27.60
N LEU A 337 -0.67 -2.04 27.74
CA LEU A 337 -0.68 -3.22 26.88
C LEU A 337 -2.03 -3.96 26.93
N LEU A 338 -2.60 -4.12 28.12
CA LEU A 338 -3.93 -4.74 28.28
C LEU A 338 -5.04 -3.90 27.64
N GLY A 339 -4.97 -2.56 27.73
CA GLY A 339 -5.92 -1.66 27.06
C GLY A 339 -5.92 -1.82 25.54
N PHE A 340 -4.73 -1.90 24.94
CA PHE A 340 -4.57 -2.13 23.49
C PHE A 340 -5.03 -3.53 23.05
N LEU A 341 -4.92 -4.56 23.90
CA LEU A 341 -5.45 -5.91 23.61
C LEU A 341 -6.97 -6.01 23.77
N GLY A 342 -7.55 -5.23 24.69
CA GLY A 342 -8.97 -5.29 25.04
C GLY A 342 -9.86 -4.31 24.29
N ASP A 343 -9.33 -3.53 23.34
CA ASP A 343 -10.01 -2.40 22.69
C ASP A 343 -10.64 -1.41 23.68
N ALA A 344 -10.10 -1.32 24.89
CA ALA A 344 -10.51 -0.31 25.85
C ALA A 344 -9.83 1.01 25.49
N GLU A 345 -10.59 2.11 25.43
CA GLU A 345 -10.00 3.45 25.32
C GLU A 345 -8.97 3.60 26.44
N VAL A 346 -7.69 3.66 26.07
CA VAL A 346 -6.62 3.98 27.00
C VAL A 346 -6.85 5.43 27.39
N ALA A 347 -7.52 5.64 28.52
CA ALA A 347 -7.76 6.96 29.06
C ALA A 347 -6.39 7.64 29.28
N HIS A 348 -6.12 8.68 28.53
CA HIS A 348 -5.05 9.62 28.83
C HIS A 348 -5.45 10.32 30.14
N ALA A 349 -4.85 9.91 31.25
CA ALA A 349 -4.97 10.56 32.54
C ALA A 349 -3.86 11.60 32.72
#